data_AF-A0A962TQ81-F1
#
_entry.id   AF-A0A962TQ81-F1
#
_cell.length_a   1.000
_cell.length_b   1.000
_cell.length_c   1.000
_cell.angle_alpha   90.00
_cell.angle_beta   90.00
_cell.angle_gamma   90.00
#
_symmetry.space_group_name_H-M   'P 1'
#
loop_
_entity.id
_entity.type
_entity.pdbx_description
1 polymer ?
#
loop_
_entity_poly.entity_id
_entity_poly.type
_entity_poly.pdbx_seq_one_letter_code
_entity_poly.pdbx_strand_id
1 'polypeptide(L)'
;MKYSMNKRASQSGSALVYILIAIALLAALTVTFMEPSSQQSTSQNTLRTVSEIQSQADLIRSAIQQCVLSYQKGDKTIDNSALGTDPFARRNYPIKPNSTHFSSATIGPTAGRLVKDIRCPGDPGNNVNHIKIYGGTSGKYLPPAPSLFGDWKYYNGQDGVFFWIETNKSDAFIQTALAKLDDNYSECEADVIDASGGAIDLDSDSPAEVQCPNGYTCFRVRMVTQSSAIYSGDSDGDEASCP
;
A
#
# COMPACT_ATOMS: atom_id res chain seq x y z
N MET A 1 -29.36 38.91 -88.68
CA MET A 1 -29.82 38.39 -87.36
C MET A 1 -28.90 37.25 -86.94
N LYS A 2 -28.01 37.46 -85.96
CA LYS A 2 -27.13 36.43 -85.39
C LYS A 2 -27.76 35.93 -84.08
N TYR A 3 -28.15 34.66 -84.05
CA TYR A 3 -28.59 33.98 -82.83
C TYR A 3 -27.38 33.60 -81.98
N SER A 4 -27.30 34.15 -80.77
CA SER A 4 -26.31 33.76 -79.75
C SER A 4 -26.88 32.62 -78.91
N MET A 5 -26.30 31.41 -79.02
CA MET A 5 -26.61 30.27 -78.16
C MET A 5 -25.76 30.34 -76.88
N ASN A 6 -26.41 30.67 -75.76
CA ASN A 6 -25.82 30.52 -74.42
C ASN A 6 -25.88 29.04 -74.00
N LYS A 7 -24.73 28.35 -73.98
CA LYS A 7 -24.57 27.05 -73.32
C LYS A 7 -24.55 27.26 -71.81
N ARG A 8 -25.59 26.81 -71.09
CA ARG A 8 -25.55 26.66 -69.63
C ARG A 8 -24.76 25.40 -69.28
N ALA A 9 -23.61 25.56 -68.65
CA ALA A 9 -22.87 24.45 -68.05
C ALA A 9 -23.57 24.03 -66.75
N SER A 10 -24.06 22.79 -66.70
CA SER A 10 -24.59 22.17 -65.50
C SER A 10 -23.43 21.81 -64.55
N GLN A 11 -23.28 22.54 -63.45
CA GLN A 11 -22.34 22.20 -62.38
C GLN A 11 -22.99 21.18 -61.43
N SER A 12 -22.67 19.90 -61.62
CA SER A 12 -23.01 18.82 -60.70
C SER A 12 -21.72 18.26 -60.10
N GLY A 13 -21.15 18.93 -59.10
CA GLY A 13 -19.82 18.57 -58.61
C GLY A 13 -19.42 19.02 -57.21
N SER A 14 -20.35 19.17 -56.25
CA SER A 14 -19.95 19.67 -54.92
C SER A 14 -20.74 19.13 -53.72
N ALA A 15 -22.01 18.74 -53.88
CA ALA A 15 -22.82 18.26 -52.75
C ALA A 15 -22.29 16.97 -52.08
N LEU A 16 -21.70 16.06 -52.87
CA LEU A 16 -21.24 14.76 -52.38
C LEU A 16 -19.98 14.87 -51.49
N VAL A 17 -19.12 15.86 -51.75
CA VAL A 17 -17.92 16.14 -50.95
C VAL A 17 -18.30 16.65 -49.56
N TYR A 18 -19.29 17.53 -49.47
CA TYR A 18 -19.76 18.04 -48.17
C TYR A 18 -20.41 16.95 -47.30
N ILE A 19 -21.11 16.00 -47.91
CA ILE A 19 -21.69 14.86 -47.17
C ILE A 19 -20.59 13.95 -46.63
N LEU A 20 -19.55 13.67 -47.43
CA LEU A 20 -18.43 12.83 -46.98
C LEU A 20 -17.63 13.48 -45.85
N ILE A 21 -17.40 14.80 -45.91
CA ILE A 21 -16.75 15.54 -44.82
C ILE A 21 -17.60 15.50 -43.54
N ALA A 22 -18.92 15.67 -43.65
CA ALA A 22 -19.82 15.61 -42.50
C ALA A 22 -19.83 14.22 -41.84
N ILE A 23 -19.84 13.14 -42.63
CA ILE A 23 -19.79 11.77 -42.11
C ILE A 23 -18.43 11.49 -41.46
N ALA A 24 -17.33 11.94 -42.06
CA ALA A 24 -15.99 11.79 -41.48
C ALA A 24 -15.85 12.52 -40.15
N LEU A 25 -16.40 13.74 -40.04
CA LEU A 25 -16.40 14.51 -38.80
C LEU A 25 -17.29 13.87 -37.71
N LEU A 26 -18.46 13.35 -38.07
CA LEU A 26 -19.32 12.61 -37.15
C LEU A 26 -18.66 11.32 -36.65
N ALA A 27 -17.99 10.57 -37.53
CA ALA A 27 -17.26 9.36 -37.18
C ALA A 27 -16.07 9.66 -36.24
N ALA A 28 -15.29 10.70 -36.54
CA ALA A 28 -14.20 11.15 -35.69
C ALA A 28 -14.70 11.56 -34.29
N LEU A 29 -15.85 12.26 -34.23
CA LEU A 29 -16.47 12.65 -32.98
C LEU A 29 -16.95 11.44 -32.17
N THR A 30 -17.55 10.44 -32.82
CA THR A 30 -17.96 9.20 -32.13
C THR A 30 -16.77 8.40 -31.59
N VAL A 31 -15.62 8.38 -32.28
CA VAL A 31 -14.41 7.72 -31.77
C VAL A 31 -13.86 8.46 -30.55
N THR A 32 -13.87 9.80 -30.54
CA THR A 32 -13.46 10.59 -29.37
C THR A 32 -14.42 10.52 -28.18
N PHE A 33 -15.66 10.08 -28.39
CA PHE A 33 -16.66 9.91 -27.32
C PHE A 33 -16.85 8.45 -26.88
N MET A 34 -16.42 7.46 -27.68
CA MET A 34 -16.53 6.03 -27.33
C MET A 34 -15.36 5.51 -26.48
N GLU A 35 -14.30 6.29 -26.27
CA GLU A 35 -13.32 6.11 -25.19
C GLU A 35 -13.24 7.45 -24.43
N PRO A 36 -13.58 7.54 -23.11
CA PRO A 36 -12.75 6.95 -22.07
C PRO A 36 -13.50 6.68 -20.72
N SER A 37 -14.74 6.18 -20.70
CA SER A 37 -15.44 5.99 -19.40
C SER A 37 -14.76 4.94 -18.51
N SER A 38 -14.24 3.86 -19.10
CA SER A 38 -13.47 2.83 -18.39
C SER A 38 -12.08 3.34 -17.97
N GLN A 39 -11.36 4.04 -18.85
CA GLN A 39 -10.03 4.60 -18.55
C GLN A 39 -10.08 5.70 -17.47
N GLN A 40 -11.14 6.52 -17.47
CA GLN A 40 -11.36 7.56 -16.46
C GLN A 40 -11.68 6.94 -15.09
N SER A 41 -12.57 5.92 -15.04
CA SER A 41 -12.91 5.22 -13.80
C SER A 41 -11.69 4.52 -13.19
N THR A 42 -10.91 3.81 -14.01
CA THR A 42 -9.65 3.18 -13.58
C THR A 42 -8.68 4.20 -12.99
N SER A 43 -8.46 5.33 -13.66
CA SER A 43 -7.55 6.37 -13.19
C SER A 43 -7.99 6.97 -11.84
N GLN A 44 -9.30 7.20 -11.65
CA GLN A 44 -9.85 7.69 -10.39
C GLN A 44 -9.71 6.67 -9.26
N ASN A 45 -9.98 5.40 -9.53
CA ASN A 45 -9.82 4.32 -8.55
C ASN A 45 -8.35 4.16 -8.15
N THR A 46 -7.41 4.18 -9.10
CA THR A 46 -5.97 4.17 -8.81
C THR A 46 -5.56 5.33 -7.90
N LEU A 47 -5.94 6.57 -8.23
CA LEU A 47 -5.59 7.74 -7.41
C LEU A 47 -6.20 7.67 -6.01
N ARG A 48 -7.45 7.21 -5.90
CA ARG A 48 -8.12 7.02 -4.61
C ARG A 48 -7.40 5.98 -3.76
N THR A 49 -7.06 4.83 -4.33
CA THR A 49 -6.35 3.76 -3.63
C THR A 49 -4.97 4.23 -3.15
N VAL A 50 -4.19 4.89 -4.02
CA VAL A 50 -2.88 5.48 -3.64
C VAL A 50 -3.05 6.44 -2.46
N SER A 51 -3.95 7.41 -2.58
CA SER A 51 -4.17 8.41 -1.53
C SER A 51 -4.65 7.81 -0.21
N GLU A 52 -5.51 6.79 -0.26
CA GLU A 52 -6.06 6.14 0.92
C GLU A 52 -5.00 5.30 1.65
N ILE A 53 -4.24 4.48 0.92
CA ILE A 53 -3.16 3.68 1.51
C ILE A 53 -2.06 4.58 2.05
N GLN A 54 -1.62 5.59 1.28
CA GLN A 54 -0.58 6.53 1.70
C GLN A 54 -0.97 7.29 2.97
N SER A 55 -2.20 7.83 3.00
CA SER A 55 -2.68 8.56 4.19
C SER A 55 -2.73 7.68 5.43
N GLN A 56 -3.11 6.40 5.30
CA GLN A 56 -3.09 5.47 6.42
C GLN A 56 -1.66 5.10 6.84
N ALA A 57 -0.77 4.84 5.88
CA ALA A 57 0.63 4.54 6.16
C ALA A 57 1.33 5.70 6.91
N ASP A 58 1.10 6.93 6.49
CA ASP A 58 1.63 8.14 7.16
C ASP A 58 1.10 8.29 8.59
N LEU A 59 -0.21 8.04 8.79
CA LEU A 59 -0.81 8.05 10.12
C LEU A 59 -0.17 6.99 11.01
N ILE A 60 0.04 5.77 10.48
CA ILE A 60 0.65 4.66 11.21
C ILE A 60 2.08 5.01 11.61
N ARG A 61 2.87 5.45 10.64
CA ARG A 61 4.26 5.85 10.82
C ARG A 61 4.38 6.96 11.87
N SER A 62 3.59 8.02 11.75
CA SER A 62 3.58 9.14 12.69
C SER A 62 3.20 8.69 14.11
N ALA A 63 2.20 7.81 14.25
CA ALA A 63 1.76 7.35 15.56
C ALA A 63 2.83 6.49 16.26
N ILE A 64 3.51 5.62 15.51
CA ILE A 64 4.64 4.82 16.01
C ILE A 64 5.82 5.72 16.36
N GLN A 65 6.21 6.65 15.48
CA GLN A 65 7.31 7.58 15.74
C GLN A 65 7.06 8.43 16.99
N GLN A 66 5.83 8.92 17.19
CA GLN A 66 5.50 9.66 18.41
C GLN A 66 5.68 8.80 19.67
N CYS A 67 5.31 7.52 19.61
CA CYS A 67 5.55 6.59 20.71
C CYS A 67 7.06 6.43 20.98
N VAL A 68 7.86 6.14 19.94
CA VAL A 68 9.32 5.97 20.04
C VAL A 68 9.98 7.23 20.62
N LEU A 69 9.56 8.42 20.19
CA LEU A 69 10.11 9.70 20.68
C LEU A 69 9.72 9.99 22.12
N SER A 70 8.51 9.61 22.53
CA SER A 70 8.03 9.82 23.91
C SER A 70 8.67 8.83 24.89
N TYR A 71 8.97 7.61 24.44
CA TYR A 71 9.48 6.51 25.26
C TYR A 71 10.75 5.90 24.64
N GLN A 72 11.78 6.73 24.45
CA GLN A 72 13.02 6.35 23.73
C GLN A 72 13.74 5.12 24.31
N LYS A 73 13.59 4.86 25.61
CA LYS A 73 14.18 3.70 26.29
C LYS A 73 13.39 2.41 26.07
N GLY A 74 12.15 2.50 25.59
CA GLY A 74 11.25 1.38 25.44
C GLY A 74 10.86 0.73 26.77
N ASP A 75 10.47 -0.55 26.69
CA ASP A 75 10.27 -1.41 27.85
C ASP A 75 11.44 -2.39 28.02
N LYS A 76 12.19 -2.23 29.11
CA LYS A 76 13.34 -3.10 29.43
C LYS A 76 12.95 -4.53 29.81
N THR A 77 11.68 -4.79 30.11
CA THR A 77 11.21 -6.11 30.50
C THR A 77 10.94 -7.02 29.30
N ILE A 78 10.90 -6.47 28.08
CA ILE A 78 10.82 -7.25 26.84
C ILE A 78 12.10 -8.08 26.69
N ASP A 79 11.96 -9.39 26.55
CA ASP A 79 13.07 -10.29 26.23
C ASP A 79 13.24 -10.38 24.71
N ASN A 80 14.22 -9.65 24.19
CA ASN A 80 14.58 -9.65 22.78
C ASN A 80 15.81 -10.50 22.43
N SER A 81 16.21 -11.40 23.32
CA SER A 81 17.20 -12.43 22.99
C SER A 81 16.64 -13.40 21.95
N ALA A 82 17.50 -14.15 21.27
CA ALA A 82 17.09 -15.10 20.22
C ALA A 82 16.05 -16.15 20.68
N LEU A 83 15.99 -16.43 21.98
CA LEU A 83 15.05 -17.39 22.60
C LEU A 83 13.97 -16.69 23.45
N GLY A 84 13.91 -15.36 23.40
CA GLY A 84 13.03 -14.54 24.20
C GLY A 84 11.59 -14.52 23.70
N THR A 85 10.75 -13.69 24.33
CA THR A 85 9.35 -13.50 23.93
C THR A 85 9.22 -12.78 22.59
N ASP A 86 10.18 -11.90 22.29
CA ASP A 86 10.20 -11.06 21.09
C ASP A 86 11.60 -11.05 20.48
N PRO A 87 12.06 -12.18 19.91
CA PRO A 87 13.42 -12.32 19.42
C PRO A 87 13.82 -11.19 18.47
N PHE A 88 14.97 -10.57 18.76
CA PHE A 88 15.56 -9.47 17.98
C PHE A 88 14.70 -8.20 17.86
N ALA A 89 13.55 -8.15 18.52
CA ALA A 89 12.70 -6.98 18.49
C ALA A 89 13.40 -5.77 19.11
N ARG A 90 13.14 -4.60 18.53
CA ARG A 90 13.58 -3.32 19.06
C ARG A 90 12.66 -2.88 20.17
N ARG A 91 13.16 -2.88 21.42
CA ARG A 91 12.37 -2.60 22.63
C ARG A 91 11.77 -1.19 22.68
N ASN A 92 12.34 -0.24 21.93
CA ASN A 92 11.85 1.14 21.82
C ASN A 92 10.76 1.32 20.75
N TYR A 93 10.50 0.29 19.93
CA TYR A 93 9.39 0.23 18.99
C TYR A 93 8.30 -0.69 19.53
N PRO A 94 7.01 -0.45 19.18
CA PRO A 94 5.94 -1.37 19.51
C PRO A 94 6.33 -2.81 19.22
N ILE A 95 6.05 -3.72 20.15
CA ILE A 95 6.21 -5.16 19.89
C ILE A 95 4.94 -5.73 19.26
N LYS A 96 5.04 -6.94 18.73
CA LYS A 96 3.91 -7.61 18.07
C LYS A 96 2.72 -7.76 19.04
N PRO A 97 1.48 -7.42 18.62
CA PRO A 97 0.29 -7.48 19.48
C PRO A 97 -0.01 -8.85 20.10
N ASN A 98 0.43 -9.93 19.44
CA ASN A 98 0.31 -11.32 19.90
C ASN A 98 1.50 -11.80 20.74
N SER A 99 2.42 -10.92 21.16
CA SER A 99 3.58 -11.30 21.97
C SER A 99 3.20 -11.94 23.30
N THR A 100 3.92 -12.99 23.68
CA THR A 100 3.79 -13.61 25.00
C THR A 100 4.25 -12.70 26.14
N HIS A 101 4.97 -11.60 25.85
CA HIS A 101 5.27 -10.53 26.81
C HIS A 101 4.00 -10.01 27.50
N PHE A 102 2.88 -9.97 26.77
CA PHE A 102 1.60 -9.49 27.27
C PHE A 102 0.80 -10.54 28.05
N SER A 103 1.32 -11.75 28.29
CA SER A 103 0.55 -12.83 28.93
C SER A 103 0.08 -12.50 30.35
N SER A 104 0.81 -11.64 31.06
CA SER A 104 0.45 -11.14 32.39
C SER A 104 -0.11 -9.72 32.40
N ALA A 105 -0.32 -9.12 31.22
CA ALA A 105 -0.87 -7.78 31.10
C ALA A 105 -2.39 -7.76 31.35
N THR A 106 -2.91 -6.64 31.85
CA THR A 106 -4.35 -6.40 32.07
C THR A 106 -5.14 -6.59 30.78
N ILE A 107 -4.58 -6.13 29.66
CA ILE A 107 -5.05 -6.47 28.33
C ILE A 107 -4.06 -7.50 27.79
N GLY A 108 -4.46 -8.78 27.74
CA GLY A 108 -3.61 -9.86 27.25
C GLY A 108 -3.19 -9.71 25.78
N PRO A 109 -2.41 -10.66 25.25
CA PRO A 109 -2.07 -10.68 23.83
C PRO A 109 -3.32 -10.74 22.96
N THR A 110 -3.31 -10.03 21.84
CA THR A 110 -4.41 -10.07 20.86
C THR A 110 -4.11 -11.11 19.78
N ALA A 111 -5.15 -11.66 19.15
CA ALA A 111 -4.96 -12.55 18.01
C ALA A 111 -4.39 -11.77 16.82
N GLY A 112 -3.36 -12.33 16.17
CA GLY A 112 -2.74 -11.73 14.99
C GLY A 112 -1.83 -10.53 15.29
N ARG A 113 -1.52 -9.77 14.24
CA ARG A 113 -0.51 -8.69 14.27
C ARG A 113 -1.05 -7.34 13.82
N LEU A 114 -2.32 -7.08 14.11
CA LEU A 114 -3.01 -5.92 13.55
C LEU A 114 -2.43 -4.61 14.10
N VAL A 115 -2.19 -3.65 13.20
CA VAL A 115 -1.64 -2.33 13.57
C VAL A 115 -2.53 -1.62 14.59
N LYS A 116 -3.85 -1.78 14.50
CA LYS A 116 -4.80 -1.19 15.47
C LYS A 116 -4.59 -1.66 16.92
N ASP A 117 -3.91 -2.79 17.12
CA ASP A 117 -3.68 -3.40 18.43
C ASP A 117 -2.27 -3.17 18.98
N ILE A 118 -1.39 -2.47 18.24
CA ILE A 118 -0.04 -2.16 18.72
C ILE A 118 -0.08 -1.22 19.93
N ARG A 119 0.93 -1.37 20.77
CA ARG A 119 1.02 -0.69 22.07
C ARG A 119 2.36 -0.03 22.22
N CYS A 120 2.38 1.09 22.93
CA CYS A 120 3.58 1.87 23.11
C CYS A 120 4.47 1.28 24.21
N PRO A 121 5.68 0.78 23.91
CA PRO A 121 6.56 0.24 24.94
C PRO A 121 7.04 1.35 25.86
N GLY A 122 7.08 1.07 27.16
CA GLY A 122 7.49 2.06 28.15
C GLY A 122 6.35 2.95 28.65
N ASP A 123 5.10 2.72 28.23
CA ASP A 123 3.91 3.47 28.66
C ASP A 123 2.87 2.55 29.34
N PRO A 124 2.57 2.68 30.65
CA PRO A 124 3.01 3.70 31.61
C PRO A 124 4.23 3.23 32.43
N GLY A 125 5.32 2.87 31.76
CA GLY A 125 6.59 2.48 32.35
C GLY A 125 7.17 1.18 31.79
N ASN A 126 8.27 0.70 32.40
CA ASN A 126 8.92 -0.58 32.08
C ASN A 126 8.14 -1.77 32.66
N ASN A 127 6.90 -1.98 32.20
CA ASN A 127 6.08 -3.10 32.61
C ASN A 127 5.24 -3.61 31.43
N VAL A 128 4.64 -4.78 31.58
CA VAL A 128 3.86 -5.47 30.53
C VAL A 128 2.57 -4.75 30.10
N ASN A 129 2.05 -3.79 30.88
CA ASN A 129 0.77 -3.13 30.63
C ASN A 129 0.90 -1.95 29.68
N HIS A 130 1.41 -2.20 28.47
CA HIS A 130 1.54 -1.14 27.47
C HIS A 130 0.19 -0.56 27.05
N ILE A 131 0.10 0.75 26.89
CA ILE A 131 -1.12 1.41 26.40
C ILE A 131 -1.20 1.30 24.86
N LYS A 132 -2.39 1.01 24.33
CA LYS A 132 -2.61 0.97 22.88
C LYS A 132 -2.34 2.33 22.24
N ILE A 133 -1.68 2.33 21.09
CA ILE A 133 -1.44 3.56 20.31
C ILE A 133 -2.77 4.10 19.75
N TYR A 134 -3.70 3.20 19.40
CA TYR A 134 -5.01 3.55 18.89
C TYR A 134 -6.12 3.15 19.88
N GLY A 135 -7.05 4.06 20.12
CA GLY A 135 -8.22 3.84 20.98
C GLY A 135 -8.62 5.07 21.78
N GLY A 136 -9.66 4.90 22.60
CA GLY A 136 -10.23 6.00 23.39
C GLY A 136 -9.24 6.67 24.34
N THR A 137 -8.29 5.92 24.89
CA THR A 137 -7.29 6.46 25.83
C THR A 137 -6.27 7.37 25.15
N SER A 138 -5.87 7.06 23.90
CA SER A 138 -4.89 7.86 23.16
C SER A 138 -5.53 8.98 22.34
N GLY A 139 -6.85 8.93 22.13
CA GLY A 139 -7.58 9.85 21.25
C GLY A 139 -7.24 9.68 19.76
N LYS A 140 -6.42 8.68 19.41
CA LYS A 140 -6.03 8.38 18.04
C LYS A 140 -6.80 7.17 17.56
N TYR A 141 -7.29 7.24 16.32
CA TYR A 141 -8.05 6.16 15.71
C TYR A 141 -7.48 5.87 14.34
N LEU A 142 -7.22 4.58 14.09
CA LEU A 142 -6.89 4.12 12.76
C LEU A 142 -8.18 4.12 11.93
N PRO A 143 -8.22 4.73 10.73
CA PRO A 143 -9.32 4.56 9.79
C PRO A 143 -9.59 3.09 9.50
N PRO A 144 -10.79 2.73 8.99
CA PRO A 144 -11.03 1.38 8.49
C PRO A 144 -10.04 1.04 7.38
N ALA A 145 -9.75 -0.25 7.19
CA ALA A 145 -8.92 -0.72 6.10
C ALA A 145 -9.40 -0.17 4.73
N PRO A 146 -8.48 0.18 3.81
CA PRO A 146 -8.82 0.61 2.47
C PRO A 146 -9.71 -0.42 1.77
N SER A 147 -10.60 0.06 0.90
CA SER A 147 -11.46 -0.84 0.13
C SER A 147 -10.62 -1.81 -0.69
N LEU A 148 -11.00 -3.10 -0.69
CA LEU A 148 -10.29 -4.20 -1.38
C LEU A 148 -9.01 -4.71 -0.71
N PHE A 149 -8.63 -4.15 0.45
CA PHE A 149 -7.49 -4.60 1.22
C PHE A 149 -7.92 -5.18 2.58
N GLY A 150 -7.03 -5.97 3.18
CA GLY A 150 -7.14 -6.42 4.56
C GLY A 150 -6.75 -5.34 5.58
N ASP A 151 -6.83 -5.68 6.86
CA ASP A 151 -6.30 -4.82 7.93
C ASP A 151 -4.76 -4.73 7.83
N TRP A 152 -4.21 -3.56 8.17
CA TRP A 152 -2.77 -3.38 8.33
C TRP A 152 -2.21 -4.30 9.41
N LYS A 153 -1.07 -4.93 9.11
CA LYS A 153 -0.32 -5.81 10.01
C LYS A 153 1.06 -5.22 10.31
N TYR A 154 1.66 -5.66 11.41
CA TYR A 154 2.89 -5.08 11.95
C TYR A 154 3.93 -6.14 12.29
N TYR A 155 5.20 -5.83 12.04
CA TYR A 155 6.36 -6.65 12.35
C TYR A 155 7.44 -5.83 13.07
N ASN A 156 8.06 -6.42 14.08
CA ASN A 156 9.24 -5.90 14.77
C ASN A 156 10.09 -7.09 15.22
N GLY A 157 11.20 -7.32 14.54
CA GLY A 157 12.04 -8.51 14.72
C GLY A 157 13.41 -8.36 14.05
N GLN A 158 13.93 -9.48 13.55
CA GLN A 158 15.29 -9.59 13.01
C GLN A 158 15.55 -8.59 11.87
N ASP A 159 14.59 -8.44 10.96
CA ASP A 159 14.71 -7.57 9.78
C ASP A 159 14.45 -6.09 10.03
N GLY A 160 14.16 -5.74 11.29
CA GLY A 160 13.82 -4.39 11.70
C GLY A 160 12.32 -4.23 11.95
N VAL A 161 11.77 -3.11 11.51
CA VAL A 161 10.38 -2.72 11.81
C VAL A 161 9.69 -2.32 10.52
N PHE A 162 8.59 -2.98 10.22
CA PHE A 162 7.74 -2.66 9.08
C PHE A 162 6.28 -2.96 9.38
N PHE A 163 5.41 -2.40 8.57
CA PHE A 163 4.00 -2.75 8.54
C PHE A 163 3.59 -2.98 7.10
N TRP A 164 2.58 -3.80 6.89
CA TRP A 164 2.15 -4.16 5.55
C TRP A 164 0.64 -4.32 5.49
N ILE A 165 0.14 -4.25 4.28
CA ILE A 165 -1.24 -4.52 3.94
C ILE A 165 -1.26 -5.51 2.79
N GLU A 166 -2.31 -6.32 2.71
CA GLU A 166 -2.43 -7.36 1.69
C GLU A 166 -3.79 -7.33 1.02
N THR A 167 -3.84 -7.78 -0.22
CA THR A 167 -5.07 -7.98 -0.99
C THR A 167 -4.98 -9.24 -1.83
N ASN A 168 -6.10 -9.95 -1.97
CA ASN A 168 -6.25 -11.06 -2.92
C ASN A 168 -6.99 -10.64 -4.19
N LYS A 169 -7.17 -9.34 -4.41
CA LYS A 169 -7.83 -8.80 -5.60
C LYS A 169 -6.80 -8.60 -6.69
N SER A 170 -7.11 -9.08 -7.89
CA SER A 170 -6.24 -9.06 -9.06
C SER A 170 -6.64 -8.00 -10.09
N ASP A 171 -7.48 -7.05 -9.71
CA ASP A 171 -7.89 -5.96 -10.59
C ASP A 171 -6.66 -5.15 -11.05
N ALA A 172 -6.53 -4.92 -12.36
CA ALA A 172 -5.33 -4.28 -12.93
C ALA A 172 -5.02 -2.90 -12.33
N PHE A 173 -6.05 -2.16 -11.91
CA PHE A 173 -5.88 -0.83 -11.31
C PHE A 173 -5.20 -0.89 -9.93
N ILE A 174 -5.29 -2.02 -9.22
CA ILE A 174 -4.65 -2.23 -7.92
C ILE A 174 -3.15 -2.35 -8.12
N GLN A 175 -2.70 -3.16 -9.08
CA GLN A 175 -1.27 -3.29 -9.40
C GLN A 175 -0.68 -1.95 -9.84
N THR A 176 -1.39 -1.21 -10.70
CA THR A 176 -0.97 0.15 -11.06
C THR A 176 -0.96 1.11 -9.87
N ALA A 177 -1.88 0.97 -8.91
CA ALA A 177 -1.90 1.79 -7.71
C ALA A 177 -0.74 1.46 -6.77
N LEU A 178 -0.42 0.18 -6.59
CA LEU A 178 0.68 -0.25 -5.74
C LEU A 178 2.03 0.15 -6.32
N ALA A 179 2.27 -0.04 -7.62
CA ALA A 179 3.50 0.43 -8.28
C ALA A 179 3.67 1.95 -8.15
N LYS A 180 2.62 2.74 -8.43
CA LYS A 180 2.66 4.20 -8.23
C LYS A 180 2.84 4.62 -6.78
N LEU A 181 2.38 3.80 -5.84
CA LEU A 181 2.54 4.08 -4.43
C LEU A 181 3.99 3.84 -4.03
N ASP A 182 4.60 2.77 -4.53
CA ASP A 182 6.02 2.44 -4.37
C ASP A 182 6.93 3.56 -4.88
N ASP A 183 6.64 4.05 -6.11
CA ASP A 183 7.31 5.21 -6.71
C ASP A 183 7.34 6.48 -5.83
N ASN A 184 6.41 6.60 -4.87
CA ASN A 184 6.36 7.75 -3.95
C ASN A 184 7.25 7.60 -2.71
N TYR A 185 7.73 6.39 -2.43
CA TYR A 185 8.65 6.12 -1.34
C TYR A 185 10.09 6.15 -1.85
N SER A 186 11.05 6.32 -0.93
CA SER A 186 12.46 6.21 -1.30
C SER A 186 12.82 4.74 -1.54
N GLU A 187 13.88 4.49 -2.30
CA GLU A 187 14.47 3.15 -2.49
C GLU A 187 14.62 2.44 -1.12
N CYS A 188 14.18 1.18 -1.04
CA CYS A 188 14.14 0.34 0.17
C CYS A 188 13.19 0.77 1.30
N GLU A 189 12.37 1.82 1.13
CA GLU A 189 11.43 2.28 2.17
C GLU A 189 10.07 1.59 2.07
N ALA A 190 9.64 1.24 0.86
CA ALA A 190 8.47 0.43 0.60
C ALA A 190 8.79 -0.62 -0.47
N ASP A 191 7.92 -1.62 -0.57
CA ASP A 191 8.00 -2.62 -1.64
C ASP A 191 6.64 -3.29 -1.91
N VAL A 192 6.42 -3.64 -3.19
CA VAL A 192 5.26 -4.41 -3.66
C VAL A 192 5.66 -5.86 -3.90
N ILE A 193 5.05 -6.79 -3.16
CA ILE A 193 5.37 -8.22 -3.18
C ILE A 193 4.22 -8.98 -3.82
N ASP A 194 4.45 -9.54 -5.01
CA ASP A 194 3.47 -10.39 -5.70
C ASP A 194 3.67 -11.88 -5.35
N ALA A 195 2.83 -12.39 -4.45
CA ALA A 195 2.80 -13.78 -4.03
C ALA A 195 1.84 -14.64 -4.89
N SER A 196 1.60 -14.26 -6.15
CA SER A 196 0.77 -15.01 -7.09
C SER A 196 1.30 -16.41 -7.41
N GLY A 197 2.62 -16.62 -7.32
CA GLY A 197 3.30 -17.90 -7.57
C GLY A 197 3.48 -18.81 -6.35
N GLY A 198 3.14 -18.35 -5.15
CA GLY A 198 3.39 -19.05 -3.89
C GLY A 198 3.52 -18.08 -2.72
N ALA A 199 3.44 -18.57 -1.49
CA ALA A 199 3.67 -17.70 -0.33
C ALA A 199 5.13 -17.19 -0.34
N ILE A 200 5.31 -15.90 -0.04
CA ILE A 200 6.62 -15.24 -0.01
C ILE A 200 6.87 -14.77 1.43
N ASP A 201 8.03 -15.11 1.97
CA ASP A 201 8.46 -14.68 3.31
C ASP A 201 8.69 -13.17 3.33
N LEU A 202 8.19 -12.50 4.37
CA LEU A 202 8.37 -11.05 4.56
C LEU A 202 9.48 -10.73 5.57
N ASP A 203 10.10 -11.74 6.15
CA ASP A 203 11.20 -11.62 7.09
C ASP A 203 12.23 -12.75 6.88
N SER A 204 13.44 -12.57 7.42
CA SER A 204 14.50 -13.58 7.46
C SER A 204 14.44 -14.55 8.63
N ASP A 205 13.35 -14.58 9.41
CA ASP A 205 13.22 -15.50 10.54
C ASP A 205 13.16 -16.95 10.02
N SER A 206 13.63 -17.90 10.83
CA SER A 206 13.63 -19.33 10.45
C SER A 206 12.94 -20.18 11.53
N PRO A 207 11.70 -20.69 11.27
CA PRO A 207 10.88 -20.41 10.08
C PRO A 207 10.39 -18.95 10.05
N ALA A 208 10.03 -18.47 8.85
CA ALA A 208 9.53 -17.11 8.67
C ALA A 208 8.33 -16.84 9.56
N GLU A 209 8.33 -15.68 10.23
CA GLU A 209 7.30 -15.32 11.18
C GLU A 209 6.07 -14.70 10.47
N VAL A 210 6.32 -13.98 9.39
CA VAL A 210 5.32 -13.31 8.55
C VAL A 210 5.57 -13.60 7.07
N GLN A 211 4.48 -13.79 6.33
CA GLN A 211 4.50 -14.13 4.91
C GLN A 211 3.40 -13.36 4.18
N CYS A 212 3.65 -13.02 2.92
CA CYS A 212 2.62 -12.68 1.97
C CYS A 212 1.97 -14.00 1.49
N PRO A 213 0.67 -14.24 1.79
CA PRO A 213 0.06 -15.53 1.47
C PRO A 213 -0.02 -15.80 -0.04
N ASN A 214 -0.03 -17.07 -0.43
CA ASN A 214 -0.21 -17.46 -1.83
C ASN A 214 -1.49 -16.85 -2.43
N GLY A 215 -1.36 -16.22 -3.61
CA GLY A 215 -2.44 -15.55 -4.32
C GLY A 215 -2.77 -14.14 -3.81
N TYR A 216 -1.89 -13.55 -3.00
CA TYR A 216 -2.01 -12.17 -2.52
C TYR A 216 -0.92 -11.29 -3.12
N THR A 217 -1.22 -9.99 -3.17
CA THR A 217 -0.20 -8.94 -3.32
C THR A 217 -0.12 -8.19 -2.01
N CYS A 218 1.10 -8.01 -1.51
CA CYS A 218 1.37 -7.29 -0.28
C CYS A 218 2.10 -5.98 -0.59
N PHE A 219 1.72 -4.92 0.09
CA PHE A 219 2.46 -3.66 0.09
C PHE A 219 3.04 -3.46 1.48
N ARG A 220 4.36 -3.40 1.57
CA ARG A 220 5.11 -3.30 2.82
C ARG A 220 5.79 -1.94 2.89
N VAL A 221 5.78 -1.36 4.09
CA VAL A 221 6.42 -0.09 4.39
C VAL A 221 7.35 -0.26 5.58
N ARG A 222 8.62 0.02 5.37
CA ARG A 222 9.70 -0.13 6.35
C ARG A 222 9.90 1.16 7.12
N MET A 223 9.98 1.02 8.44
CA MET A 223 10.34 2.11 9.35
C MET A 223 11.81 2.03 9.76
N VAL A 224 12.32 0.81 9.86
CA VAL A 224 13.67 0.49 10.27
C VAL A 224 14.13 -0.71 9.47
N THR A 225 15.32 -0.61 8.89
CA THR A 225 15.99 -1.67 8.17
C THR A 225 17.17 -2.22 8.98
N GLN A 226 17.43 -3.51 8.85
CA GLN A 226 18.65 -4.17 9.33
C GLN A 226 19.32 -4.88 8.15
N SER A 227 20.60 -5.22 8.27
CA SER A 227 21.36 -5.89 7.19
C SER A 227 20.92 -7.34 6.91
N SER A 228 19.97 -7.87 7.69
CA SER A 228 19.34 -9.16 7.44
C SER A 228 18.03 -9.03 6.67
N ALA A 229 17.59 -7.79 6.40
CA ALA A 229 16.29 -7.52 5.83
C ALA A 229 16.14 -8.16 4.46
N ILE A 230 15.09 -8.95 4.28
CA ILE A 230 14.78 -9.54 2.96
C ILE A 230 13.89 -8.60 2.16
N TYR A 231 14.37 -8.19 0.99
CA TYR A 231 13.60 -7.49 -0.03
C TYR A 231 13.20 -8.53 -1.09
N SER A 232 11.92 -8.89 -1.06
CA SER A 232 11.30 -9.78 -2.06
C SER A 232 10.38 -8.97 -2.98
N GLY A 233 10.53 -7.65 -2.93
CA GLY A 233 9.77 -6.66 -3.68
C GLY A 233 10.12 -6.65 -5.16
N ASP A 234 9.07 -6.34 -5.92
CA ASP A 234 9.06 -5.66 -7.21
C ASP A 234 9.85 -6.28 -8.39
N SER A 235 9.42 -5.91 -9.61
CA SER A 235 9.93 -6.44 -10.89
C SER A 235 10.84 -5.46 -11.62
N ASP A 236 10.92 -4.20 -11.17
CA ASP A 236 11.79 -3.18 -11.72
C ASP A 236 13.23 -3.30 -11.19
N GLY A 237 13.40 -3.97 -10.05
CA GLY A 237 14.68 -4.42 -9.52
C GLY A 237 15.48 -3.32 -8.85
N ASP A 238 14.83 -2.23 -8.44
CA ASP A 238 15.47 -1.16 -7.70
C ASP A 238 15.90 -1.60 -6.27
N GLU A 239 15.31 -2.65 -5.70
CA GLU A 239 15.71 -3.12 -4.37
C GLU A 239 16.96 -4.02 -4.36
N ALA A 240 17.57 -4.25 -5.51
CA ALA A 240 18.81 -5.03 -5.60
C ALA A 240 19.98 -4.41 -4.80
N SER A 241 19.89 -3.11 -4.49
CA SER A 241 20.89 -2.38 -3.72
C SER A 241 20.58 -2.30 -2.21
N CYS A 242 19.43 -2.83 -1.79
CA CYS A 242 18.98 -2.75 -0.41
C CYS A 242 19.86 -3.59 0.54
N PRO A 243 20.06 -3.11 1.79
CA PRO A 243 21.03 -3.65 2.74
C PRO A 243 20.63 -4.99 3.38
#